data_AF-A0A9Q0UEZ9-F1
#
_entry.id   AF-A0A9Q0UEZ9-F1
#
_cell.length_a   1.000
_cell.length_b   1.000
_cell.length_c   1.000
_cell.angle_alpha   90.00
_cell.angle_beta   90.00
_cell.angle_gamma   90.00
#
_symmetry.space_group_name_H-M   'P 1'
#
loop_
_entity.id
_entity.type
_entity.pdbx_description
1 polymer ?
#
loop_
_entity_poly.entity_id
_entity_poly.type
_entity_poly.pdbx_seq_one_letter_code
_entity_poly.pdbx_strand_id
1 'polypeptide(L)' 'MEFGPYFWAYSLFNVTDEKEFSEVLNALLGRLINSAASGDSRRKFAAGNATAESSRQTMYALVQCTPDLT' A
#
# COMPACT_ATOMS: atom_id res chain seq x y z
N MET A 1 -20.71 1.24 2.85
CA MET A 1 -20.12 2.52 2.42
C MET A 1 -19.04 2.92 3.42
N GLU A 2 -17.77 2.78 3.04
CA GLU A 2 -16.65 3.34 3.80
C GLU A 2 -16.66 4.87 3.65
N PHE A 3 -16.61 5.59 4.77
CA PHE A 3 -16.54 7.06 4.80
C PHE A 3 -15.09 7.58 4.96
N GLY A 4 -14.11 6.66 4.99
CA GLY A 4 -12.70 6.95 5.24
C GLY A 4 -12.09 5.94 6.23
N PRO A 5 -10.77 6.03 6.50
CA PRO A 5 -10.12 5.16 7.47
C PRO A 5 -10.67 5.41 8.87
N TYR A 6 -11.15 4.37 9.55
CA TYR A 6 -11.59 4.45 10.94
C TYR A 6 -10.44 4.78 11.90
N PHE A 7 -9.22 4.38 11.53
CA PHE A 7 -8.01 4.55 12.32
C PHE A 7 -6.81 4.83 11.41
N TRP A 8 -5.87 5.65 11.88
CA TRP A 8 -4.61 5.92 11.19
C TRP A 8 -3.47 5.95 12.21
N ALA A 9 -2.28 5.52 11.77
CA ALA A 9 -1.05 5.57 12.54
C ALA A 9 0.13 5.81 11.58
N TYR A 10 1.23 6.36 12.09
CA TYR A 10 2.44 6.62 11.33
C TYR A 10 3.68 6.36 12.20
N SER A 11 4.82 6.15 11.54
CA SER A 11 6.11 5.96 12.21
C SER A 11 6.65 7.29 12.72
N LEU A 12 7.28 7.29 13.90
CA LEU A 12 8.05 8.44 14.40
C LEU A 12 9.48 8.50 13.83
N PHE A 13 9.87 7.49 13.05
CA PHE A 13 11.18 7.42 12.41
C PHE A 13 11.12 8.02 11.01
N ASN A 14 12.10 8.88 10.70
CA ASN A 14 12.24 9.47 9.38
C ASN A 14 12.87 8.49 8.39
N VAL A 15 12.47 8.61 7.13
CA VAL A 15 13.11 7.92 6.00
C VAL A 15 14.32 8.73 5.54
N THR A 16 15.34 8.05 5.02
CA THR A 16 16.60 8.70 4.65
C THR A 16 16.49 9.47 3.33
N ASP A 17 15.81 8.89 2.34
CA ASP A 17 15.51 9.51 1.04
C ASP A 17 13.99 9.54 0.86
N GLU A 18 13.37 10.66 1.22
CA GLU A 18 11.92 10.85 1.12
C GLU A 18 11.41 10.73 -0.31
N LYS A 19 12.22 11.13 -1.30
CA LYS A 19 11.80 11.14 -2.70
C LYS A 19 11.77 9.72 -3.26
N GLU A 20 12.87 8.98 -3.13
CA GLU A 20 12.94 7.58 -3.58
C GLU A 20 11.90 6.73 -2.84
N PHE A 21 11.78 6.94 -1.52
CA PHE A 21 10.77 6.25 -0.72
C PHE A 21 9.35 6.51 -1.24
N SER A 22 8.98 7.77 -1.50
CA SER A 22 7.66 8.13 -2.01
C SER A 22 7.39 7.54 -3.39
N GLU A 23 8.36 7.60 -4.30
CA GLU A 23 8.23 7.05 -5.66
C GLU A 23 8.01 5.52 -5.63
N VAL A 24 8.83 4.80 -4.87
CA VAL A 24 8.75 3.33 -4.74
C VAL A 24 7.47 2.91 -4.01
N LEU A 25 7.11 3.60 -2.93
CA LEU A 25 5.89 3.30 -2.18
C LEU A 25 4.63 3.52 -3.04
N ASN A 26 4.55 4.61 -3.79
CA ASN A 26 3.42 4.89 -4.68
C ASN A 26 3.30 3.84 -5.78
N ALA A 27 4.40 3.41 -6.38
CA ALA A 27 4.41 2.35 -7.37
C ALA A 27 3.94 1.00 -6.77
N LEU A 28 4.38 0.67 -5.56
CA LEU A 28 3.94 -0.53 -4.83
C LEU A 28 2.44 -0.48 -4.55
N LEU A 29 1.96 0.61 -3.96
CA LEU A 29 0.54 0.79 -3.63
C LEU A 29 -0.34 0.75 -4.88
N GLY A 30 0.05 1.42 -5.97
CA GLY A 30 -0.72 1.39 -7.23
C GLY A 30 -0.91 -0.04 -7.78
N ARG A 31 0.14 -0.86 -7.76
CA ARG A 31 0.06 -2.28 -8.15
C ARG A 31 -0.86 -3.09 -7.24
N LEU A 32 -0.71 -2.91 -5.92
CA LEU A 32 -1.51 -3.65 -4.94
C LEU A 32 -2.98 -3.25 -5.00
N ILE A 33 -3.28 -1.96 -5.17
CA ILE A 33 -4.65 -1.45 -5.32
C ILE A 33 -5.33 -2.09 -6.53
N ASN A 34 -4.67 -2.09 -7.70
CA ASN A 34 -5.19 -2.74 -8.90
C ASN A 34 -5.42 -4.25 -8.70
N SER A 35 -4.54 -4.91 -7.95
CA SER A 35 -4.65 -6.34 -7.64
C SER A 35 -5.77 -6.65 -6.64
N ALA A 36 -6.00 -5.79 -5.65
CA ALA A 36 -7.07 -5.96 -4.69
C ALA A 36 -8.44 -5.63 -5.31
N ALA A 37 -8.51 -4.59 -6.14
CA ALA A 37 -9.74 -4.16 -6.80
C ALA A 37 -10.31 -5.21 -7.77
N SER A 38 -9.43 -5.98 -8.43
CA SER A 38 -9.79 -7.08 -9.33
C SER A 38 -10.25 -8.35 -8.61
N GLY A 39 -10.18 -8.40 -7.27
CA GLY A 39 -10.75 -9.46 -6.47
C GLY A 39 -12.28 -9.54 -6.58
N ASP A 40 -12.84 -10.70 -6.28
CA ASP A 40 -14.29 -10.93 -6.28
C ASP A 40 -14.93 -10.56 -4.92
N SER A 41 -16.24 -10.81 -4.79
CA SER A 41 -17.02 -10.54 -3.58
C SER A 41 -16.58 -11.34 -2.34
N ARG A 42 -15.64 -12.28 -2.47
CA ARG A 42 -15.12 -13.07 -1.35
C ARG A 42 -13.83 -12.49 -0.79
N ARG A 43 -12.98 -11.88 -1.62
CA ARG A 43 -11.69 -11.33 -1.18
C ARG A 43 -11.13 -10.26 -2.11
N LYS A 44 -11.12 -9.01 -1.63
CA LYS A 44 -10.42 -7.88 -2.26
C LYS A 44 -9.22 -7.44 -1.41
N PHE A 45 -8.11 -8.15 -1.58
CA PHE A 45 -6.90 -7.98 -0.76
C PHE A 45 -5.66 -8.21 -1.60
N ALA A 46 -4.60 -7.43 -1.36
CA ALA A 46 -3.28 -7.68 -1.91
C ALA A 46 -2.19 -7.28 -0.92
N ALA A 47 -1.06 -7.98 -0.95
CA ALA A 47 0.13 -7.64 -0.19
C ALA A 47 1.38 -7.85 -1.03
N GLY A 48 2.44 -7.10 -0.73
CA GLY A 48 3.69 -7.19 -1.47
C GLY A 48 4.77 -6.32 -0.87
N ASN A 49 5.90 -6.28 -1.56
CA ASN A 49 7.05 -5.47 -1.19
C ASN A 49 7.69 -4.80 -2.40
N ALA A 50 8.53 -3.83 -2.10
CA ALA A 50 9.43 -3.18 -3.04
C ALA A 50 10.67 -2.70 -2.28
N THR A 51 11.81 -2.63 -2.94
CA THR A 51 13.07 -2.18 -2.32
C THR A 51 13.51 -0.89 -2.98
N ALA A 52 13.84 0.11 -2.17
CA ALA A 52 14.52 1.32 -2.59
C ALA A 52 16.00 1.00 -2.85
N GLU A 53 16.50 1.31 -4.03
CA GLU A 53 17.84 0.89 -4.46
C GLU A 53 18.94 1.68 -3.74
N SER A 54 18.71 2.97 -3.51
CA SER A 54 19.70 3.88 -2.93
C SER A 54 19.87 3.66 -1.42
N SER A 55 18.76 3.50 -0.71
CA SER A 55 18.76 3.24 0.75
C SER A 55 18.81 1.75 1.13
N ARG A 56 18.61 0.84 0.17
CA ARG A 56 18.44 -0.61 0.40
C ARG A 56 17.34 -0.95 1.40
N GLN A 57 16.36 -0.05 1.54
CA GLN A 57 15.21 -0.23 2.42
C GLN A 57 14.10 -0.98 1.70
N THR A 58 13.66 -2.11 2.26
CA THR A 58 12.50 -2.85 1.76
C THR A 58 11.23 -2.35 2.43
N MET A 59 10.28 -1.88 1.62
CA MET A 59 8.94 -1.51 2.00
C MET A 59 8.01 -2.70 1.86
N TYR A 60 7.18 -2.92 2.88
CA TYR A 60 6.11 -3.91 2.86
C TYR A 60 4.78 -3.18 2.94
N ALA A 61 3.82 -3.58 2.11
CA ALA A 61 2.50 -2.99 2.09
C ALA A 61 1.42 -4.05 1.90
N LEU A 62 0.24 -3.75 2.44
CA LEU A 62 -1.00 -4.46 2.18
C LEU A 62 -2.10 -3.44 1.92
N VAL A 63 -3.08 -3.83 1.09
CA VAL A 63 -4.29 -3.06 0.85
C VAL A 63 -5.49 -4.00 0.86
N GLN A 64 -6.63 -3.47 1.29
CA GLN A 64 -7.88 -4.20 1.35
C GLN A 64 -9.01 -3.27 0.89
N CYS A 65 -9.98 -3.82 0.16
CA CYS A 65 -11.23 -3.15 -0.14
C CYS A 65 -12.38 -3.89 0.56
N THR A 66 -13.47 -3.20 0.83
CA THR A 66 -14.69 -3.88 1.26
C THR A 66 -15.30 -4.64 0.07
N PRO A 67 -15.72 -5.91 0.25
CA PRO A 67 -16.20 -6.72 -0.88
C PRO A 67 -17.47 -6.20 -1.57
N ASP A 68 -18.17 -5.23 -1.00
CA ASP A 68 -19.33 -4.54 -1.57
C ASP A 68 -18.98 -3.52 -2.67
N LEU A 69 -17.71 -3.14 -2.83
CA LEU A 69 -17.26 -2.20 -3.87
C LEU A 69 -17.03 -2.93 -5.20
N THR A 70 -17.60 -2.42 -6.30
CA THR A 70 -17.41 -2.92 -7.68
C THR A 70 -16.50 -2.03 -8.51
#